data_AF-A0A939HKA0-F1
#
_entry.id   AF-A0A939HKA0-F1
#
_cell.length_a   1.000
_cell.length_b   1.000
_cell.length_c   1.000
_cell.angle_alpha   90.00
_cell.angle_beta   90.00
_cell.angle_gamma   90.00
#
_symmetry.space_group_name_H-M   'P 1'
#
loop_
_entity.id
_entity.type
_entity.pdbx_description
1 polymer ?
#
loop_
_entity_poly.entity_id
_entity_poly.type
_entity_poly.pdbx_seq_one_letter_code
_entity_poly.pdbx_strand_id
1 'polypeptide(L)'
;MYETTQNPIILTHLGTVLCLAPSGILFHCLLNEAPQDDLVFMADGTLRTQRGLAGLLAQPHDVGQGTVCIHREGYYLCAEPGGAVAFRDEVSTWEIFRTTTPRDEAWRSVQVHAHERRPPTRRRARRISRIIHQIGNSPCLPDIFFHNVVHLQSLNPQWCYRYWGEQARHDFIYDHYGWNILRRYMAINPRYGAAKADLFRYLCIYQLGGVYLDLKSSVNRPLDSLIHDDDEYLLSQWNNGPGQAFSGWGLGPEIGFVAGGEYQQWHIMAAAGHPFLASCIETVLNRIDHYTPELYGTGRLGVLRVTGPYAYTFAIHNMLRHYGHRFFDSEKSGLVYSCVANHTDFFGRHYSQETLPVVL
;
A
#
# COMPACT_ATOMS: atom_id res chain seq x y z
N MET A 1 -18.42 -0.57 -31.25
CA MET A 1 -19.42 -0.27 -30.20
C MET A 1 -19.92 -1.61 -29.70
N TYR A 2 -19.47 -2.04 -28.53
CA TYR A 2 -19.99 -3.25 -27.89
C TYR A 2 -21.13 -2.81 -26.97
N GLU A 3 -22.38 -3.11 -27.36
CA GLU A 3 -23.51 -3.09 -26.45
C GLU A 3 -23.25 -4.18 -25.41
N THR A 4 -22.63 -3.79 -24.30
CA THR A 4 -22.52 -4.61 -23.11
C THR A 4 -23.93 -4.75 -22.54
N THR A 5 -24.35 -6.00 -22.43
CA THR A 5 -25.54 -6.53 -21.76
C THR A 5 -26.04 -5.62 -20.62
N GLN A 6 -27.31 -5.22 -20.70
CA GLN A 6 -28.01 -4.27 -19.81
C GLN A 6 -28.26 -4.82 -18.38
N ASN A 7 -27.50 -5.81 -17.93
CA ASN A 7 -27.77 -6.52 -16.69
C ASN A 7 -27.19 -5.76 -15.48
N PRO A 8 -27.96 -5.57 -14.40
CA PRO A 8 -27.45 -5.07 -13.13
C PRO A 8 -26.34 -5.98 -12.58
N ILE A 9 -25.27 -5.37 -12.08
CA ILE A 9 -24.19 -6.04 -11.36
C ILE A 9 -24.26 -5.70 -9.87
N ILE A 10 -23.59 -6.51 -9.05
CA ILE A 10 -23.29 -6.15 -7.67
C ILE A 10 -21.91 -5.50 -7.60
N LEU A 11 -21.92 -4.30 -7.03
CA LEU A 11 -20.76 -3.58 -6.54
C LEU A 11 -20.52 -3.95 -5.08
N THR A 12 -19.32 -4.44 -4.77
CA THR A 12 -18.89 -4.64 -3.39
C THR A 12 -18.52 -3.31 -2.74
N HIS A 13 -18.38 -3.30 -1.41
CA HIS A 13 -17.84 -2.16 -0.67
C HIS A 13 -16.51 -1.65 -1.25
N LEU A 14 -15.71 -2.54 -1.83
CA LEU A 14 -14.40 -2.23 -2.41
C LEU A 14 -14.47 -1.61 -3.82
N GLY A 15 -15.65 -1.25 -4.34
CA GLY A 15 -15.72 -0.68 -5.68
C GLY A 15 -15.41 -1.72 -6.78
N THR A 16 -15.65 -3.00 -6.49
CA THR A 16 -15.40 -4.13 -7.40
C THR A 16 -16.69 -4.87 -7.70
N VAL A 17 -16.65 -5.78 -8.67
CA VAL A 17 -17.82 -6.55 -9.06
C VAL A 17 -17.77 -7.96 -8.47
N LEU A 18 -18.88 -8.42 -7.90
CA LEU A 18 -19.00 -9.78 -7.39
C LEU A 18 -19.14 -10.76 -8.57
N CYS A 19 -18.29 -11.78 -8.60
CA CYS A 19 -18.11 -12.72 -9.69
C CYS A 19 -18.17 -14.19 -9.21
N LEU A 20 -18.41 -15.10 -10.15
CA LEU A 20 -18.43 -16.54 -9.93
C LEU A 20 -17.44 -17.20 -10.87
N ALA A 21 -16.47 -17.92 -10.32
CA ALA A 21 -15.47 -18.62 -11.11
C ALA A 21 -16.09 -19.84 -11.80
N PRO A 22 -15.48 -20.37 -12.88
CA PRO A 22 -15.91 -21.62 -13.50
C PRO A 22 -16.00 -22.81 -12.55
N SER A 23 -15.24 -22.80 -11.47
CA SER A 23 -15.25 -23.79 -10.38
C SER A 23 -16.45 -23.68 -9.43
N GLY A 24 -17.27 -22.63 -9.57
CA GLY A 24 -18.39 -22.33 -8.68
C GLY A 24 -18.01 -21.56 -7.40
N ILE A 25 -16.78 -21.05 -7.31
CA ILE A 25 -16.30 -20.25 -6.18
C ILE A 25 -16.64 -18.78 -6.43
N LEU A 26 -17.22 -18.11 -5.42
CA LEU A 26 -17.42 -16.66 -5.43
C LEU A 26 -16.11 -15.91 -5.18
N PHE A 27 -15.95 -14.81 -5.88
CA PHE A 27 -14.84 -13.87 -5.71
C PHE A 27 -15.30 -12.48 -6.12
N HIS A 28 -14.47 -11.46 -5.96
CA HIS A 28 -14.73 -10.15 -6.55
C HIS A 28 -13.47 -9.60 -7.23
N CYS A 29 -13.67 -8.87 -8.33
CA CYS A 29 -12.58 -8.34 -9.14
C CYS A 29 -12.95 -7.02 -9.82
N LEU A 30 -12.01 -6.42 -10.54
CA LEU A 30 -12.32 -5.27 -11.37
C LEU A 30 -13.26 -5.68 -12.50
N LEU A 31 -14.14 -4.77 -12.93
CA LEU A 31 -15.13 -5.07 -13.98
C LEU A 31 -14.51 -5.55 -15.30
N ASN A 32 -13.34 -5.04 -15.68
CA ASN A 32 -12.62 -5.47 -16.90
C ASN A 32 -11.96 -6.85 -16.77
N GLU A 33 -11.84 -7.38 -15.56
CA GLU A 33 -11.31 -8.72 -15.26
C GLU A 33 -12.43 -9.72 -14.97
N ALA A 34 -13.68 -9.23 -14.87
CA ALA A 34 -14.83 -10.07 -14.63
C ALA A 34 -14.98 -11.05 -15.80
N PRO A 35 -15.07 -12.37 -15.54
CA PRO A 35 -15.48 -13.31 -16.56
C PRO A 35 -16.86 -12.88 -17.07
N GLN A 36 -17.00 -12.77 -18.39
CA GLN A 36 -18.21 -12.23 -19.02
C GLN A 36 -19.49 -12.93 -18.51
N ASP A 37 -20.46 -12.12 -18.11
CA ASP A 37 -21.88 -12.44 -17.89
C ASP A 37 -22.25 -13.62 -16.96
N ASP A 38 -21.41 -14.04 -16.00
CA ASP A 38 -21.72 -15.23 -15.18
C ASP A 38 -22.68 -14.99 -13.99
N LEU A 39 -22.83 -13.75 -13.50
CA LEU A 39 -23.76 -13.36 -12.41
C LEU A 39 -24.60 -12.15 -12.83
N VAL A 40 -25.92 -12.30 -12.83
CA VAL A 40 -26.91 -11.27 -13.20
C VAL A 40 -27.87 -11.07 -12.04
N PHE A 41 -28.00 -9.83 -11.55
CA PHE A 41 -29.08 -9.48 -10.62
C PHE A 41 -30.31 -9.05 -11.40
N MET A 42 -31.41 -9.73 -11.15
CA MET A 42 -32.71 -9.41 -11.73
C MET A 42 -33.36 -8.24 -10.98
N ALA A 43 -34.27 -7.54 -11.64
CA ALA A 43 -34.99 -6.40 -11.05
C ALA A 43 -35.87 -6.77 -9.84
N ASP A 44 -36.19 -8.06 -9.66
CA ASP A 44 -36.89 -8.59 -8.49
C ASP A 44 -35.95 -8.95 -7.32
N GLY A 45 -34.67 -8.58 -7.44
CA GLY A 45 -33.62 -8.89 -6.49
C GLY A 45 -32.97 -10.25 -6.70
N THR A 46 -33.52 -11.15 -7.52
CA THR A 46 -32.97 -12.51 -7.62
C THR A 46 -31.61 -12.54 -8.31
N LEU A 47 -30.69 -13.34 -7.74
CA LEU A 47 -29.40 -13.59 -8.34
C LEU A 47 -29.49 -14.78 -9.31
N ARG A 48 -29.23 -14.52 -10.59
CA ARG A 48 -29.16 -15.55 -11.62
C ARG A 48 -27.72 -15.75 -12.05
N THR A 49 -27.36 -17.00 -12.28
CA THR A 49 -26.10 -17.35 -12.96
C THR A 49 -26.44 -17.99 -14.28
N GLN A 50 -25.63 -17.76 -15.33
CA GLN A 50 -25.83 -18.44 -16.61
C GLN A 50 -25.59 -19.96 -16.52
N ARG A 51 -24.98 -20.43 -15.43
CA ARG A 51 -24.58 -21.83 -15.22
C ARG A 51 -25.47 -22.64 -14.28
N GLY A 52 -26.62 -22.10 -13.85
CA GLY A 52 -27.54 -22.82 -12.94
C GLY A 52 -27.04 -22.96 -11.49
N LEU A 53 -25.98 -22.24 -11.12
CA LEU A 53 -25.44 -22.16 -9.75
C LEU A 53 -26.30 -21.35 -8.76
N ALA A 54 -27.49 -20.90 -9.16
CA ALA A 54 -28.39 -20.10 -8.32
C ALA A 54 -28.78 -20.79 -6.99
N GLY A 55 -28.74 -22.13 -6.92
CA GLY A 55 -28.99 -22.88 -5.69
C GLY A 55 -27.85 -22.81 -4.64
N LEU A 56 -26.67 -22.30 -5.00
CA LEU A 56 -25.51 -22.19 -4.09
C LEU A 56 -25.42 -20.81 -3.42
N LEU A 57 -26.17 -19.83 -3.92
CA LEU A 57 -26.08 -18.45 -3.48
C LEU A 57 -27.30 -18.08 -2.66
N ALA A 58 -27.02 -17.50 -1.50
CA ALA A 58 -28.02 -16.95 -0.61
C ALA A 58 -28.90 -15.91 -1.32
N GLN A 59 -30.18 -15.84 -0.92
CA GLN A 59 -31.09 -14.82 -1.43
C GLN A 59 -30.57 -13.44 -0.98
N PRO A 60 -30.35 -12.50 -1.90
CA PRO A 60 -30.06 -11.12 -1.56
C PRO A 60 -31.30 -10.50 -0.91
N HIS A 61 -31.09 -9.79 0.19
CA HIS A 61 -32.11 -9.00 0.88
C HIS A 61 -31.87 -7.52 0.58
N ASP A 62 -32.86 -6.86 -0.02
CA ASP A 62 -32.86 -5.40 -0.14
C ASP A 62 -32.88 -4.79 1.25
N VAL A 63 -31.88 -3.97 1.55
CA VAL A 63 -31.76 -3.21 2.80
C VAL A 63 -32.02 -1.71 2.60
N GLY A 64 -32.48 -1.33 1.40
CA GLY A 64 -32.87 0.01 1.00
C GLY A 64 -31.86 0.70 0.08
N GLN A 65 -32.33 1.74 -0.63
CA GLN A 65 -31.47 2.62 -1.46
C GLN A 65 -30.61 1.93 -2.53
N GLY A 66 -31.07 0.79 -3.07
CA GLY A 66 -30.29 0.02 -4.06
C GLY A 66 -29.10 -0.73 -3.44
N THR A 67 -29.18 -1.02 -2.14
CA THR A 67 -28.20 -1.86 -1.46
C THR A 67 -28.80 -3.19 -1.05
N VAL A 68 -27.98 -4.24 -1.09
CA VAL A 68 -28.38 -5.61 -0.81
C VAL A 68 -27.38 -6.28 0.11
N CYS A 69 -27.88 -7.15 0.99
CA CYS A 69 -27.07 -8.07 1.78
C CYS A 69 -27.31 -9.49 1.30
N ILE A 70 -26.26 -10.28 1.10
CA ILE A 70 -26.38 -11.71 0.76
C ILE A 70 -26.13 -12.49 2.04
N HIS A 71 -27.08 -13.32 2.48
CA HIS A 71 -26.97 -14.03 3.75
C HIS A 71 -27.44 -15.49 3.68
N ARG A 72 -26.69 -16.41 4.30
CA ARG A 72 -26.98 -17.85 4.35
C ARG A 72 -26.88 -18.34 5.78
N GLU A 73 -27.94 -18.99 6.28
CA GLU A 73 -27.92 -19.70 7.59
C GLU A 73 -27.43 -18.80 8.75
N GLY A 74 -27.76 -17.50 8.73
CA GLY A 74 -27.36 -16.53 9.74
C GLY A 74 -26.01 -15.84 9.49
N TYR A 75 -25.30 -16.18 8.41
CA TYR A 75 -24.03 -15.56 8.03
C TYR A 75 -24.20 -14.65 6.82
N TYR A 76 -23.40 -13.57 6.75
CA TYR A 76 -23.39 -12.57 5.68
C TYR A 76 -22.18 -12.75 4.77
N LEU A 77 -22.39 -12.56 3.47
CA LEU A 77 -21.35 -12.61 2.46
C LEU A 77 -20.52 -11.32 2.50
N CYS A 78 -19.20 -11.44 2.66
CA CYS A 78 -18.27 -10.34 2.85
C CYS A 78 -17.25 -10.34 1.71
N ALA A 79 -17.08 -9.21 1.02
CA ALA A 79 -15.95 -9.04 0.11
C ALA A 79 -14.68 -8.81 0.92
N GLU A 80 -13.71 -9.70 0.78
CA GLU A 80 -12.45 -9.63 1.49
C GLU A 80 -11.42 -8.81 0.70
N PRO A 81 -10.60 -7.97 1.34
CA PRO A 81 -9.57 -7.21 0.65
C PRO A 81 -8.58 -8.02 -0.22
N GLY A 82 -8.57 -9.36 -0.13
CA GLY A 82 -7.78 -10.24 -1.00
C GLY A 82 -8.45 -10.64 -2.33
N GLY A 83 -9.65 -10.13 -2.65
CA GLY A 83 -10.43 -10.57 -3.82
C GLY A 83 -11.30 -11.80 -3.54
N ALA A 84 -11.13 -12.43 -2.38
CA ALA A 84 -11.95 -13.52 -1.90
C ALA A 84 -13.28 -13.01 -1.37
N VAL A 85 -14.22 -13.94 -1.18
CA VAL A 85 -15.49 -13.66 -0.54
C VAL A 85 -15.71 -14.71 0.54
N ALA A 86 -16.10 -14.28 1.74
CA ALA A 86 -16.29 -15.16 2.90
C ALA A 86 -17.67 -14.96 3.53
N PHE A 87 -18.13 -15.94 4.32
CA PHE A 87 -19.33 -15.79 5.15
C PHE A 87 -18.93 -15.50 6.60
N ARG A 88 -19.56 -14.50 7.23
CA ARG A 88 -19.30 -14.09 8.63
C ARG A 88 -20.59 -13.90 9.41
N ASP A 89 -20.54 -14.06 10.73
CA ASP A 89 -21.68 -14.01 11.66
C ASP A 89 -22.04 -12.59 12.13
N GLU A 90 -21.20 -11.59 11.86
CA GLU A 90 -21.46 -10.17 12.17
C GLU A 90 -21.56 -9.32 10.91
N VAL A 91 -22.37 -8.25 10.97
CA VAL A 91 -22.52 -7.28 9.87
C VAL A 91 -21.55 -6.10 10.06
N SER A 92 -20.43 -6.06 9.34
CA SER A 92 -19.60 -4.89 9.08
C SER A 92 -20.07 -4.07 7.86
N THR A 93 -19.50 -2.87 7.68
CA THR A 93 -19.75 -2.04 6.47
C THR A 93 -19.38 -2.72 5.14
N TRP A 94 -18.65 -3.83 5.19
CA TRP A 94 -18.12 -4.54 4.02
C TRP A 94 -19.12 -5.55 3.41
N GLU A 95 -20.21 -5.91 4.11
CA GLU A 95 -21.23 -6.85 3.58
C GLU A 95 -22.42 -6.16 2.90
N ILE A 96 -22.43 -4.82 2.86
CA ILE A 96 -23.43 -4.08 2.12
C ILE A 96 -22.95 -3.94 0.68
N PHE A 97 -23.64 -4.64 -0.21
CA PHE A 97 -23.41 -4.55 -1.65
C PHE A 97 -24.33 -3.49 -2.24
N ARG A 98 -23.91 -2.88 -3.36
CA ARG A 98 -24.73 -1.94 -4.12
C ARG A 98 -25.10 -2.55 -5.46
N THR A 99 -26.37 -2.55 -5.83
CA THR A 99 -26.77 -2.88 -7.19
C THR A 99 -26.51 -1.68 -8.10
N THR A 100 -25.87 -1.90 -9.25
CA THR A 100 -25.53 -0.83 -10.20
C THR A 100 -25.77 -1.28 -11.64
N THR A 101 -26.07 -0.32 -12.50
CA THR A 101 -26.32 -0.47 -13.93
C THR A 101 -25.31 0.35 -14.74
N PRO A 102 -25.13 0.08 -16.05
CA PRO A 102 -24.23 0.85 -16.92
C PRO A 102 -24.45 2.37 -16.95
N ARG A 103 -25.62 2.85 -16.49
CA ARG A 103 -25.98 4.27 -16.46
C ARG A 103 -25.61 4.97 -15.15
N ASP A 104 -25.33 4.21 -14.08
CA ASP A 104 -25.03 4.76 -12.76
C ASP A 104 -23.60 5.33 -12.69
N GLU A 105 -23.41 6.39 -11.88
CA GLU A 105 -22.09 6.97 -11.64
C GLU A 105 -21.12 5.96 -11.00
N ALA A 106 -21.62 5.11 -10.12
CA ALA A 106 -20.83 4.06 -9.48
C ALA A 106 -20.26 3.09 -10.53
N TRP A 107 -21.07 2.66 -11.50
CA TRP A 107 -20.60 1.84 -12.63
C TRP A 107 -19.48 2.53 -13.42
N ARG A 108 -19.67 3.81 -13.76
CA ARG A 108 -18.66 4.58 -14.51
C ARG A 108 -17.38 4.72 -13.70
N SER A 109 -17.48 4.96 -12.39
CA SER A 109 -16.33 5.05 -11.48
C SER A 109 -15.52 3.74 -11.47
N VAL A 110 -16.20 2.60 -11.39
CA VAL A 110 -15.56 1.27 -11.46
C VAL A 110 -14.86 1.10 -12.79
N GLN A 111 -15.50 1.46 -13.91
CA GLN A 111 -14.87 1.41 -15.23
C GLN A 111 -13.60 2.26 -15.29
N VAL A 112 -13.64 3.50 -14.80
CA VAL A 112 -12.48 4.40 -14.81
C VAL A 112 -11.35 3.83 -13.95
N HIS A 113 -11.62 3.43 -12.70
CA HIS A 113 -10.59 2.90 -11.81
C HIS A 113 -10.02 1.56 -12.27
N ALA A 114 -10.79 0.76 -13.02
CA ALA A 114 -10.31 -0.46 -13.64
C ALA A 114 -9.26 -0.19 -14.75
N HIS A 115 -9.33 0.98 -15.39
CA HIS A 115 -8.39 1.39 -16.44
C HIS A 115 -7.22 2.24 -15.93
N GLU A 116 -7.31 2.79 -14.72
CA GLU A 116 -6.23 3.56 -14.09
C GLU A 116 -5.06 2.66 -13.67
N ARG A 117 -4.15 2.38 -14.60
CA ARG A 117 -2.87 1.67 -14.31
C ARG A 117 -1.86 2.55 -13.58
N ARG A 118 -2.08 3.87 -13.54
CA ARG A 118 -1.14 4.83 -12.96
C ARG A 118 -1.61 5.27 -11.58
N PRO A 119 -0.68 5.54 -10.64
CA PRO A 119 -1.07 6.07 -9.35
C PRO A 119 -1.81 7.41 -9.52
N PRO A 120 -2.86 7.67 -8.73
CA PRO A 120 -3.61 8.92 -8.79
C PRO A 120 -2.69 10.13 -8.62
N THR A 121 -3.00 11.20 -9.33
CA THR A 121 -2.19 12.43 -9.31
C THR A 121 -2.51 13.25 -8.06
N ARG A 122 -1.47 13.61 -7.31
CA ARG A 122 -1.57 14.47 -6.13
C ARG A 122 -0.98 15.83 -6.47
N ARG A 123 -1.70 16.90 -6.14
CA ARG A 123 -1.19 18.26 -6.30
C ARG A 123 0.06 18.44 -5.45
N ARG A 124 1.18 18.80 -6.09
CA ARG A 124 2.47 19.05 -5.44
C ARG A 124 2.36 20.20 -4.45
N ALA A 125 2.65 19.91 -3.18
CA ALA A 125 2.93 20.91 -2.16
C ALA A 125 4.37 21.42 -2.30
N ARG A 126 4.65 22.57 -1.69
CA ARG A 126 5.96 23.24 -1.76
C ARG A 126 6.79 23.13 -0.49
N ARG A 127 6.29 22.44 0.52
CA ARG A 127 6.92 22.28 1.84
C ARG A 127 6.59 20.92 2.41
N ILE A 128 7.49 20.40 3.24
CA ILE A 128 7.27 19.18 4.02
C ILE A 128 6.27 19.49 5.15
N SER A 129 5.16 18.76 5.20
CA SER A 129 4.15 18.90 6.26
C SER A 129 4.73 18.52 7.62
N ARG A 130 4.31 19.18 8.72
CA ARG A 130 4.75 18.83 10.07
C ARG A 130 3.99 17.62 10.64
N ILE A 131 4.15 16.47 9.97
CA ILE A 131 3.54 15.20 10.35
C ILE A 131 4.63 14.12 10.38
N ILE A 132 4.70 13.37 11.48
CA ILE A 132 5.57 12.20 11.66
C ILE A 132 4.72 10.94 11.48
N HIS A 133 5.16 10.03 10.63
CA HIS A 133 4.49 8.78 10.32
C HIS A 133 5.37 7.60 10.72
N GLN A 134 4.80 6.67 11.50
CA GLN A 134 5.40 5.34 11.74
C GLN A 134 4.35 4.27 11.50
N ILE A 135 4.80 3.07 11.11
CA ILE A 135 3.93 1.92 10.80
C ILE A 135 4.25 0.79 11.76
N GLY A 136 3.23 0.01 12.14
CA GLY A 136 3.43 -1.29 12.77
C GLY A 136 2.26 -2.22 12.58
N ASN A 137 2.45 -3.47 13.00
CA ASN A 137 1.43 -4.52 12.88
C ASN A 137 0.72 -4.80 14.22
N SER A 138 1.30 -4.39 15.35
CA SER A 138 0.72 -4.64 16.67
C SER A 138 -0.09 -3.43 17.15
N PRO A 139 -1.30 -3.62 17.69
CA PRO A 139 -1.99 -2.58 18.43
C PRO A 139 -1.29 -2.26 19.76
N CYS A 140 -0.56 -3.23 20.32
CA CYS A 140 0.23 -3.06 21.54
C CYS A 140 1.72 -3.01 21.19
N LEU A 141 2.31 -1.81 21.24
CA LEU A 141 3.73 -1.63 21.00
C LEU A 141 4.55 -2.16 22.20
N PRO A 142 5.60 -2.97 21.97
CA PRO A 142 6.62 -3.22 22.98
C PRO A 142 7.16 -1.92 23.60
N ASP A 143 7.49 -1.94 24.89
CA ASP A 143 7.91 -0.76 25.67
C ASP A 143 9.01 0.06 24.99
N ILE A 144 9.97 -0.59 24.34
CA ILE A 144 11.06 0.09 23.63
C ILE A 144 10.55 0.98 22.50
N PHE A 145 9.54 0.53 21.74
CA PHE A 145 8.95 1.34 20.67
C PHE A 145 8.00 2.39 21.24
N PHE A 146 7.27 2.08 22.31
CA PHE A 146 6.46 3.08 23.01
C PHE A 146 7.31 4.25 23.52
N HIS A 147 8.41 3.96 24.22
CA HIS A 147 9.35 4.99 24.68
C HIS A 147 9.98 5.76 23.52
N ASN A 148 10.30 5.09 22.41
CA ASN A 148 10.78 5.76 21.21
C ASN A 148 9.75 6.75 20.64
N VAL A 149 8.47 6.36 20.58
CA VAL A 149 7.38 7.24 20.14
C VAL A 149 7.24 8.46 21.06
N VAL A 150 7.24 8.24 22.38
CA VAL A 150 7.15 9.33 23.37
C VAL A 150 8.34 10.29 23.23
N HIS A 151 9.54 9.76 23.02
CA HIS A 151 10.75 10.56 22.78
C HIS A 151 10.67 11.37 21.48
N LEU A 152 10.19 10.77 20.39
CA LEU A 152 9.96 11.47 19.12
C LEU A 152 8.98 12.63 19.29
N GLN A 153 7.86 12.41 20.00
CA GLN A 153 6.85 13.44 20.25
C GLN A 153 7.37 14.55 21.16
N SER A 154 8.13 14.22 22.21
CA SER A 154 8.66 15.21 23.15
C SER A 154 9.71 16.13 22.53
N LEU A 155 10.54 15.62 21.62
CA LEU A 155 11.49 16.43 20.85
C LEU A 155 10.83 17.26 19.74
N ASN A 156 9.64 16.89 19.31
CA ASN A 156 8.94 17.52 18.18
C ASN A 156 7.51 17.96 18.57
N PRO A 157 7.34 18.82 19.58
CA PRO A 157 6.02 19.15 20.12
C PRO A 157 5.11 19.90 19.13
N GLN A 158 5.70 20.50 18.07
CA GLN A 158 4.96 21.16 17.00
C GLN A 158 4.57 20.22 15.84
N TRP A 159 4.94 18.95 15.90
CA TRP A 159 4.68 17.96 14.86
C TRP A 159 3.52 17.05 15.25
N CYS A 160 2.63 16.77 14.30
CA CYS A 160 1.57 15.78 14.49
C CYS A 160 2.14 14.37 14.31
N TYR A 161 2.01 13.52 15.31
CA TYR A 161 2.42 12.11 15.19
C TYR A 161 1.25 11.23 14.73
N ARG A 162 1.49 10.32 13.80
CA ARG A 162 0.54 9.32 13.32
C ARG A 162 1.16 7.93 13.27
N TYR A 163 0.54 7.00 13.99
CA TYR A 163 0.84 5.58 13.91
C TYR A 163 -0.17 4.88 12.99
N TRP A 164 0.34 4.04 12.08
CA TRP A 164 -0.46 3.31 11.11
C TRP A 164 -0.44 1.81 11.41
N GLY A 165 -1.51 1.32 12.04
CA GLY A 165 -1.78 -0.12 12.19
C GLY A 165 -2.12 -0.79 10.87
N GLU A 166 -2.36 -2.11 10.86
CA GLU A 166 -2.70 -2.83 9.63
C GLU A 166 -4.02 -2.35 9.00
N GLN A 167 -5.11 -2.33 9.77
CA GLN A 167 -6.42 -1.89 9.28
C GLN A 167 -6.36 -0.45 8.75
N ALA A 168 -5.78 0.47 9.53
CA ALA A 168 -5.65 1.87 9.14
C ALA A 168 -4.86 2.07 7.84
N ARG A 169 -3.92 1.17 7.50
CA ARG A 169 -3.22 1.20 6.21
C ARG A 169 -4.12 0.75 5.06
N HIS A 170 -4.91 -0.31 5.26
CA HIS A 170 -5.85 -0.77 4.24
C HIS A 170 -6.88 0.31 3.93
N ASP A 171 -7.50 0.88 4.96
CA ASP A 171 -8.48 1.96 4.85
C ASP A 171 -7.86 3.17 4.14
N PHE A 172 -6.66 3.59 4.57
CA PHE A 172 -5.96 4.71 3.93
C PHE A 172 -5.67 4.48 2.45
N ILE A 173 -5.18 3.29 2.08
CA ILE A 173 -4.91 2.98 0.67
C ILE A 173 -6.22 2.98 -0.11
N TYR A 174 -7.27 2.35 0.43
CA TYR A 174 -8.57 2.30 -0.23
C TYR A 174 -9.15 3.70 -0.45
N ASP A 175 -9.21 4.52 0.59
CA ASP A 175 -9.86 5.83 0.57
C ASP A 175 -9.14 6.84 -0.33
N HIS A 176 -7.82 6.73 -0.47
CA HIS A 176 -7.02 7.68 -1.27
C HIS A 176 -6.60 7.16 -2.64
N TYR A 177 -6.53 5.85 -2.83
CA TYR A 177 -5.98 5.23 -4.04
C TYR A 177 -6.89 4.18 -4.66
N GLY A 178 -7.97 3.81 -3.99
CA GLY A 178 -8.93 2.82 -4.44
C GLY A 178 -8.42 1.39 -4.39
N TRP A 179 -9.32 0.47 -4.72
CA TRP A 179 -9.08 -0.97 -4.72
C TRP A 179 -7.89 -1.40 -5.58
N ASN A 180 -7.68 -0.73 -6.72
CA ASN A 180 -6.64 -1.11 -7.67
C ASN A 180 -5.24 -1.06 -7.03
N ILE A 181 -4.98 -0.11 -6.13
CA ILE A 181 -3.72 -0.03 -5.40
C ILE A 181 -3.74 -0.94 -4.17
N LEU A 182 -4.86 -1.00 -3.45
CA LEU A 182 -5.00 -1.86 -2.27
C LEU A 182 -4.72 -3.33 -2.61
N ARG A 183 -5.30 -3.85 -3.70
CA ARG A 183 -5.08 -5.25 -4.08
C ARG A 183 -3.62 -5.59 -4.40
N ARG A 184 -2.86 -4.64 -4.98
CA ARG A 184 -1.42 -4.82 -5.28
C ARG A 184 -0.60 -4.81 -4.00
N TYR A 185 -0.94 -3.92 -3.08
CA TYR A 185 -0.38 -3.92 -1.73
C TYR A 185 -0.65 -5.25 -1.00
N MET A 186 -1.82 -5.83 -1.21
CA MET A 186 -2.19 -7.11 -0.60
C MET A 186 -1.63 -8.34 -1.31
N ALA A 187 -1.34 -8.25 -2.60
CA ALA A 187 -0.61 -9.27 -3.33
C ALA A 187 0.82 -9.45 -2.79
N ILE A 188 1.38 -8.44 -2.10
CA ILE A 188 2.64 -8.62 -1.38
C ILE A 188 2.43 -9.66 -0.27
N ASN A 189 3.20 -10.74 -0.34
CA ASN A 189 3.12 -11.86 0.57
C ASN A 189 3.27 -11.37 2.03
N PRO A 190 2.33 -11.71 2.94
CA PRO A 190 2.33 -11.25 4.34
C PRO A 190 3.61 -11.54 5.13
N ARG A 191 4.41 -12.52 4.71
CA ARG A 191 5.73 -12.81 5.30
C ARG A 191 6.75 -11.70 5.05
N TYR A 192 6.54 -10.86 4.04
CA TYR A 192 7.39 -9.72 3.70
C TYR A 192 6.80 -8.41 4.24
N GLY A 193 6.68 -8.31 5.57
CA GLY A 193 6.21 -7.08 6.22
C GLY A 193 7.01 -5.83 5.84
N ALA A 194 8.31 -5.97 5.58
CA ALA A 194 9.17 -4.88 5.09
C ALA A 194 8.73 -4.38 3.70
N ALA A 195 8.42 -5.28 2.77
CA ALA A 195 7.95 -4.89 1.43
C ALA A 195 6.60 -4.18 1.47
N LYS A 196 5.69 -4.61 2.36
CA LYS A 196 4.45 -3.89 2.63
C LYS A 196 4.73 -2.48 3.20
N ALA A 197 5.63 -2.38 4.19
CA ALA A 197 5.99 -1.09 4.77
C ALA A 197 6.62 -0.13 3.74
N ASP A 198 7.43 -0.66 2.81
CA ASP A 198 8.02 0.10 1.71
C ASP A 198 6.95 0.69 0.79
N LEU A 199 5.99 -0.10 0.28
CA LEU A 199 4.93 0.46 -0.57
C LEU A 199 4.05 1.47 0.21
N PHE A 200 3.69 1.16 1.46
CA PHE A 200 2.84 2.06 2.23
C PHE A 200 3.52 3.40 2.53
N ARG A 201 4.80 3.43 2.90
CA ARG A 201 5.48 4.72 3.19
C ARG A 201 5.54 5.62 1.96
N TYR A 202 5.70 5.05 0.76
CA TYR A 202 5.69 5.86 -0.47
C TYR A 202 4.30 6.46 -0.70
N LEU A 203 3.24 5.66 -0.58
CA LEU A 203 1.86 6.13 -0.70
C LEU A 203 1.56 7.20 0.37
N CYS A 204 1.81 6.90 1.63
CA CYS A 204 1.54 7.79 2.76
C CYS A 204 2.19 9.18 2.58
N ILE A 205 3.50 9.21 2.29
CA ILE A 205 4.21 10.48 2.11
C ILE A 205 3.83 11.16 0.80
N TYR A 206 3.54 10.43 -0.28
CA TYR A 206 3.03 11.06 -1.50
C TYR A 206 1.69 11.77 -1.26
N GLN A 207 0.78 11.17 -0.50
CA GLN A 207 -0.54 11.77 -0.24
C GLN A 207 -0.49 12.92 0.77
N LEU A 208 0.19 12.71 1.90
CA LEU A 208 0.14 13.59 3.08
C LEU A 208 1.36 14.50 3.21
N GLY A 209 2.47 14.15 2.56
CA GLY A 209 3.78 14.73 2.83
C GLY A 209 4.28 14.35 4.21
N GLY A 210 5.27 15.07 4.70
CA GLY A 210 5.80 14.92 6.05
C GLY A 210 6.99 13.99 6.12
N VAL A 211 7.18 13.38 7.29
CA VAL A 211 8.35 12.59 7.66
C VAL A 211 7.90 11.18 8.03
N TYR A 212 8.32 10.20 7.25
CA TYR A 212 8.25 8.80 7.62
C TYR A 212 9.56 8.38 8.32
N LEU A 213 9.44 7.60 9.39
CA LEU A 213 10.54 6.89 10.04
C LEU A 213 10.10 5.44 10.29
N ASP A 214 11.01 4.47 10.10
CA ASP A 214 10.78 3.11 10.60
C ASP A 214 10.50 3.14 12.11
N LEU A 215 9.68 2.22 12.61
CA LEU A 215 9.25 2.19 14.03
C LEU A 215 10.43 2.09 15.02
N LYS A 216 11.51 1.43 14.59
CA LYS A 216 12.76 1.29 15.35
C LYS A 216 13.68 2.51 15.22
N SER A 217 13.38 3.47 14.34
CA SER A 217 14.22 4.64 14.11
C SER A 217 13.77 5.80 14.98
N SER A 218 14.71 6.72 15.27
CA SER A 218 14.50 7.84 16.18
C SER A 218 15.22 9.10 15.69
N VAL A 219 15.17 10.16 16.50
CA VAL A 219 15.94 11.40 16.33
C VAL A 219 16.61 11.80 17.64
N ASN A 220 17.80 12.39 17.57
CA ASN A 220 18.49 12.96 18.73
C ASN A 220 18.40 14.50 18.80
N ARG A 221 17.79 15.12 17.78
CA ARG A 221 17.56 16.56 17.66
C ARG A 221 16.16 16.80 17.07
N PRO A 222 15.53 17.96 17.34
CA PRO A 222 14.25 18.31 16.72
C PRO A 222 14.34 18.32 15.19
N LEU A 223 13.31 17.86 14.49
CA LEU A 223 13.22 17.82 13.04
C LEU A 223 13.30 19.22 12.40
N ASP A 224 12.84 20.25 13.12
CA ASP A 224 12.96 21.65 12.68
C ASP A 224 14.42 22.14 12.60
N SER A 225 15.37 21.43 13.23
CA SER A 225 16.81 21.71 13.07
C SER A 225 17.42 21.09 11.81
N LEU A 226 16.71 20.15 11.18
CA LEU A 226 17.13 19.42 9.98
C LEU A 226 16.37 19.90 8.73
N ILE A 227 15.07 20.13 8.85
CA ILE A 227 14.17 20.40 7.73
C ILE A 227 13.97 21.91 7.60
N HIS A 228 14.33 22.45 6.46
CA HIS A 228 14.15 23.86 6.14
C HIS A 228 12.78 24.11 5.50
N ASP A 229 12.30 25.34 5.62
CA ASP A 229 10.99 25.78 5.15
C ASP A 229 10.79 25.66 3.63
N ASP A 230 11.87 25.64 2.85
CA ASP A 230 11.90 25.52 1.40
C ASP A 230 12.25 24.11 0.90
N ASP A 231 12.50 23.16 1.81
CA ASP A 231 12.72 21.77 1.42
C ASP A 231 11.44 21.15 0.85
N GLU A 232 11.57 20.50 -0.30
CA GLU A 232 10.51 19.71 -0.92
C GLU A 232 10.79 18.21 -0.86
N TYR A 233 12.05 17.80 -0.79
CA TYR A 233 12.47 16.41 -0.70
C TYR A 233 13.89 16.30 -0.12
N LEU A 234 14.09 15.43 0.87
CA LEU A 234 15.41 15.14 1.43
C LEU A 234 15.90 13.75 1.04
N LEU A 235 17.15 13.67 0.58
CA LEU A 235 17.82 12.42 0.23
C LEU A 235 19.09 12.23 1.06
N SER A 236 19.30 10.99 1.51
CA SER A 236 20.54 10.59 2.18
C SER A 236 20.99 9.25 1.66
N GLN A 237 22.30 9.02 1.69
CA GLN A 237 22.92 7.71 1.47
C GLN A 237 23.59 7.26 2.78
N TRP A 238 24.05 6.01 2.81
CA TRP A 238 24.83 5.50 3.93
C TRP A 238 26.24 6.11 3.94
N ASN A 239 26.78 6.40 5.13
CA ASN A 239 28.22 6.59 5.30
C ASN A 239 28.91 5.21 5.24
N ASN A 240 29.14 4.73 4.01
CA ASN A 240 29.53 3.35 3.70
C ASN A 240 30.98 3.18 3.20
N GLY A 241 31.80 4.22 3.28
CA GLY A 241 33.22 4.16 2.98
C GLY A 241 34.03 3.37 4.02
N PRO A 242 35.28 2.98 3.69
CA PRO A 242 36.16 2.28 4.62
C PRO A 242 36.33 3.03 5.95
N GLY A 243 36.06 2.35 7.06
CA GLY A 243 36.17 2.92 8.41
C GLY A 243 34.99 3.79 8.88
N GLN A 244 33.93 3.92 8.06
CA GLN A 244 32.70 4.60 8.47
C GLN A 244 31.71 3.64 9.14
N ALA A 245 30.71 4.20 9.83
CA ALA A 245 29.75 3.46 10.68
C ALA A 245 28.97 2.36 9.93
N PHE A 246 28.72 2.56 8.63
CA PHE A 246 27.97 1.62 7.79
C PHE A 246 28.82 1.10 6.62
N SER A 247 30.14 0.92 6.83
CA SER A 247 31.07 0.43 5.81
C SER A 247 30.51 -0.76 5.01
N GLY A 248 30.39 -0.60 3.68
CA GLY A 248 29.87 -1.62 2.77
C GLY A 248 28.33 -1.72 2.64
N TRP A 249 27.56 -0.93 3.39
CA TRP A 249 26.10 -0.94 3.32
C TRP A 249 25.58 -0.22 2.08
N GLY A 250 24.42 -0.67 1.58
CA GLY A 250 23.74 -0.04 0.46
C GLY A 250 24.49 -0.10 -0.86
N LEU A 251 25.49 -0.97 -0.98
CA LEU A 251 26.22 -1.23 -2.21
C LEU A 251 25.69 -2.50 -2.87
N GLY A 252 25.51 -2.44 -4.19
CA GLY A 252 25.07 -3.60 -4.97
C GLY A 252 25.27 -3.37 -6.46
N PRO A 253 25.46 -4.44 -7.26
CA PRO A 253 25.77 -4.31 -8.69
C PRO A 253 24.63 -3.62 -9.48
N GLU A 254 23.37 -3.87 -9.11
CA GLU A 254 22.19 -3.31 -9.80
C GLU A 254 21.99 -1.82 -9.62
N ILE A 255 22.57 -1.25 -8.57
CA ILE A 255 22.55 0.19 -8.28
C ILE A 255 23.97 0.79 -8.39
N GLY A 256 24.92 0.05 -8.95
CA GLY A 256 26.32 0.47 -9.07
C GLY A 256 26.51 1.70 -9.95
N PHE A 257 25.49 2.10 -10.72
CA PHE A 257 25.47 3.34 -11.48
C PHE A 257 25.29 4.59 -10.59
N VAL A 258 24.88 4.43 -9.31
CA VAL A 258 24.74 5.52 -8.34
C VAL A 258 25.97 5.58 -7.46
N ALA A 259 26.74 6.66 -7.58
CA ALA A 259 27.86 6.92 -6.67
C ALA A 259 27.37 6.97 -5.21
N GLY A 260 28.06 6.25 -4.31
CA GLY A 260 27.67 6.12 -2.90
C GLY A 260 26.61 5.04 -2.63
N GLY A 261 26.05 4.40 -3.66
CA GLY A 261 25.07 3.31 -3.52
C GLY A 261 23.63 3.79 -3.37
N GLU A 262 22.81 3.01 -2.66
CA GLU A 262 21.38 3.24 -2.54
C GLU A 262 21.03 4.52 -1.77
N TYR A 263 19.90 5.13 -2.13
CA TYR A 263 19.24 6.11 -1.28
C TYR A 263 18.53 5.42 -0.12
N GLN A 264 18.73 5.97 1.07
CA GLN A 264 18.04 5.54 2.27
C GLN A 264 16.53 5.78 2.12
N GLN A 265 15.74 4.78 2.49
CA GLN A 265 14.28 4.85 2.46
C GLN A 265 13.62 4.33 3.75
N TRP A 266 14.43 4.00 4.77
CA TRP A 266 13.95 3.76 6.14
C TRP A 266 13.47 5.07 6.81
N HIS A 267 13.86 6.21 6.24
CA HIS A 267 13.21 7.51 6.43
C HIS A 267 12.84 8.08 5.05
N ILE A 268 11.76 8.86 5.00
CA ILE A 268 11.39 9.65 3.82
C ILE A 268 10.84 10.97 4.30
N MET A 269 11.38 12.08 3.80
CA MET A 269 10.92 13.42 4.15
C MET A 269 10.62 14.18 2.86
N ALA A 270 9.35 14.44 2.61
CA ALA A 270 8.93 15.06 1.35
C ALA A 270 7.64 15.86 1.46
N ALA A 271 7.49 16.82 0.55
CA ALA A 271 6.24 17.50 0.29
C ALA A 271 5.25 16.52 -0.38
N ALA A 272 3.97 16.66 -0.05
CA ALA A 272 2.91 15.87 -0.69
C ALA A 272 2.94 16.09 -2.21
N GLY A 273 2.71 15.03 -2.99
CA GLY A 273 2.68 15.08 -4.44
C GLY A 273 4.05 15.25 -5.11
N HIS A 274 5.16 14.99 -4.40
CA HIS A 274 6.49 15.12 -5.02
C HIS A 274 6.71 14.08 -6.15
N PRO A 275 7.20 14.49 -7.34
CA PRO A 275 7.34 13.59 -8.50
C PRO A 275 8.25 12.39 -8.30
N PHE A 276 9.21 12.47 -7.37
CA PHE A 276 10.05 11.32 -6.99
C PHE A 276 9.22 10.16 -6.42
N LEU A 277 8.27 10.45 -5.54
CA LEU A 277 7.42 9.40 -4.96
C LEU A 277 6.38 8.90 -5.95
N ALA A 278 5.87 9.76 -6.85
CA ALA A 278 5.02 9.30 -7.95
C ALA A 278 5.75 8.25 -8.81
N SER A 279 6.99 8.55 -9.23
CA SER A 279 7.85 7.64 -9.99
C SER A 279 8.16 6.36 -9.21
N CYS A 280 8.43 6.48 -7.91
CA CYS A 280 8.70 5.33 -7.06
C CYS A 280 7.47 4.42 -6.92
N ILE A 281 6.29 4.97 -6.65
CA ILE A 281 5.04 4.22 -6.59
C ILE A 281 4.78 3.53 -7.92
N GLU A 282 4.87 4.23 -9.05
CA GLU A 282 4.68 3.64 -10.38
C GLU A 282 5.68 2.50 -10.65
N THR A 283 6.95 2.69 -10.30
CA THR A 283 8.00 1.67 -10.43
C THR A 283 7.66 0.43 -9.61
N VAL A 284 7.26 0.60 -8.35
CA VAL A 284 6.94 -0.51 -7.44
C VAL A 284 5.69 -1.25 -7.89
N LEU A 285 4.62 -0.54 -8.25
CA LEU A 285 3.39 -1.15 -8.76
C LEU A 285 3.67 -1.93 -10.05
N ASN A 286 4.48 -1.39 -10.97
CA ASN A 286 4.87 -2.09 -12.18
C ASN A 286 5.70 -3.36 -11.88
N ARG A 287 6.59 -3.31 -10.88
CA ARG A 287 7.36 -4.49 -10.44
C ARG A 287 6.48 -5.55 -9.78
N ILE A 288 5.44 -5.14 -9.03
CA ILE A 288 4.43 -6.05 -8.48
C ILE A 288 3.65 -6.73 -9.61
N ASP A 289 3.18 -5.97 -10.59
CA ASP A 289 2.36 -6.48 -11.70
C ASP A 289 3.11 -7.47 -12.61
N HIS A 290 4.44 -7.37 -12.68
CA HIS A 290 5.29 -8.23 -13.52
C HIS A 290 6.21 -9.13 -12.70
N TYR A 291 5.93 -9.29 -11.41
CA TYR A 291 6.80 -10.04 -10.52
C TYR A 291 6.87 -11.52 -10.91
N THR A 292 8.09 -12.03 -11.08
CA THR A 292 8.38 -13.47 -10.99
C THR A 292 9.60 -13.69 -10.10
N PRO A 293 9.68 -14.81 -9.36
CA PRO A 293 10.87 -15.15 -8.57
C PRO A 293 12.15 -15.22 -9.41
N GLU A 294 12.08 -15.60 -10.68
CA GLU A 294 13.23 -15.69 -11.58
C GLU A 294 13.78 -14.30 -11.93
N LEU A 295 12.89 -13.33 -12.16
CA LEU A 295 13.27 -11.97 -12.56
C LEU A 295 13.72 -11.12 -11.37
N TYR A 296 12.97 -11.16 -10.27
CA TYR A 296 13.20 -10.27 -9.13
C TYR A 296 13.82 -10.97 -7.92
N GLY A 297 13.80 -12.30 -7.86
CA GLY A 297 14.29 -13.04 -6.70
C GLY A 297 13.32 -13.06 -5.52
N THR A 298 13.68 -13.78 -4.47
CA THR A 298 12.96 -13.87 -3.20
C THR A 298 13.81 -13.34 -2.05
N GLY A 299 13.31 -13.42 -0.82
CA GLY A 299 14.06 -13.05 0.38
C GLY A 299 14.50 -11.59 0.36
N ARG A 300 15.73 -11.35 0.81
CA ARG A 300 16.30 -9.99 0.87
C ARG A 300 16.32 -9.33 -0.52
N LEU A 301 16.85 -10.03 -1.51
CA LEU A 301 17.08 -9.46 -2.83
C LEU A 301 15.77 -9.13 -3.55
N GLY A 302 14.77 -10.01 -3.40
CA GLY A 302 13.41 -9.76 -3.88
C GLY A 302 12.81 -8.50 -3.29
N VAL A 303 12.93 -8.28 -1.97
CA VAL A 303 12.45 -7.04 -1.35
C VAL A 303 13.21 -5.82 -1.87
N LEU A 304 14.55 -5.83 -1.88
CA LEU A 304 15.37 -4.71 -2.35
C LEU A 304 14.96 -4.27 -3.76
N ARG A 305 14.73 -5.25 -4.64
CA ARG A 305 14.34 -5.04 -6.03
C ARG A 305 12.88 -4.67 -6.20
N VAL A 306 11.91 -5.30 -5.56
CA VAL A 306 10.49 -5.06 -5.90
C VAL A 306 9.98 -3.77 -5.29
N THR A 307 10.21 -3.58 -3.99
CA THR A 307 9.61 -2.50 -3.19
C THR A 307 10.64 -1.64 -2.47
N GLY A 308 11.82 -2.19 -2.20
CA GLY A 308 12.82 -1.59 -1.32
C GLY A 308 13.76 -0.58 -1.99
N PRO A 309 14.95 -0.36 -1.43
CA PRO A 309 15.83 0.74 -1.79
C PRO A 309 16.37 0.70 -3.23
N TYR A 310 16.40 -0.46 -3.91
CA TYR A 310 16.80 -0.46 -5.33
C TYR A 310 15.67 0.10 -6.21
N ALA A 311 14.41 -0.22 -5.91
CA ALA A 311 13.27 0.39 -6.59
C ALA A 311 13.22 1.90 -6.35
N TYR A 312 13.37 2.31 -5.09
CA TYR A 312 13.41 3.72 -4.70
C TYR A 312 14.54 4.49 -5.38
N THR A 313 15.76 3.97 -5.32
CA THR A 313 16.95 4.60 -5.91
C THR A 313 16.80 4.73 -7.43
N PHE A 314 16.40 3.64 -8.09
CA PHE A 314 16.21 3.62 -9.54
C PHE A 314 15.16 4.63 -10.02
N ALA A 315 14.03 4.71 -9.31
CA ALA A 315 12.93 5.61 -9.66
C ALA A 315 13.30 7.10 -9.53
N ILE A 316 14.22 7.43 -8.62
CA ILE A 316 14.59 8.81 -8.30
C ILE A 316 15.81 9.28 -9.10
N HIS A 317 16.85 8.45 -9.23
CA HIS A 317 18.17 8.89 -9.68
C HIS A 317 18.14 9.60 -11.04
N ASN A 318 17.36 9.06 -11.99
CA ASN A 318 17.25 9.63 -13.34
C ASN A 318 16.48 10.95 -13.39
N MET A 319 15.83 11.35 -12.29
CA MET A 319 14.98 12.53 -12.19
C MET A 319 15.59 13.65 -11.34
N LEU A 320 16.76 13.43 -10.71
CA LEU A 320 17.36 14.39 -9.78
C LEU A 320 17.52 15.79 -10.36
N ARG A 321 17.96 15.90 -11.61
CA ARG A 321 18.17 17.18 -12.30
C ARG A 321 16.89 17.97 -12.59
N HIS A 322 15.71 17.36 -12.43
CA HIS A 322 14.43 17.93 -12.83
C HIS A 322 13.59 18.47 -11.67
N TYR A 323 13.90 18.08 -10.43
CA TYR A 323 13.07 18.41 -9.27
C TYR A 323 13.92 18.83 -8.07
N GLY A 324 13.45 19.85 -7.35
CA GLY A 324 14.10 20.36 -6.14
C GLY A 324 14.22 19.28 -5.07
N HIS A 325 15.44 19.09 -4.57
CA HIS A 325 15.78 18.16 -3.51
C HIS A 325 17.06 18.64 -2.84
N ARG A 326 17.30 18.15 -1.62
CA ARG A 326 18.55 18.40 -0.91
C ARG A 326 19.13 17.09 -0.40
N PHE A 327 20.42 16.89 -0.67
CA PHE A 327 21.18 15.83 -0.03
C PHE A 327 21.61 16.26 1.37
N PHE A 328 21.55 15.32 2.32
CA PHE A 328 22.02 15.52 3.68
C PHE A 328 22.66 14.25 4.25
N ASP A 329 23.44 14.42 5.30
CA ASP A 329 24.03 13.32 6.07
C ASP A 329 23.09 13.00 7.23
N SER A 330 22.35 11.89 7.12
CA SER A 330 21.31 11.52 8.10
C SER A 330 21.83 11.37 9.52
N GLU A 331 23.00 10.75 9.69
CA GLU A 331 23.61 10.53 10.99
C GLU A 331 24.05 11.84 11.64
N LYS A 332 24.77 12.70 10.90
CA LYS A 332 25.20 14.01 11.42
C LYS A 332 24.05 14.96 11.70
N SER A 333 22.96 14.79 10.96
CA SER A 333 21.74 15.57 11.13
C SER A 333 20.86 15.08 12.28
N GLY A 334 21.25 13.99 12.94
CA GLY A 334 20.63 13.52 14.16
C GLY A 334 19.56 12.44 13.97
N LEU A 335 19.46 11.84 12.78
CA LEU A 335 18.62 10.67 12.59
C LEU A 335 19.31 9.43 13.16
N VAL A 336 18.53 8.59 13.83
CA VAL A 336 18.99 7.35 14.46
C VAL A 336 18.34 6.19 13.73
N TYR A 337 19.13 5.38 13.02
CA TYR A 337 18.60 4.25 12.24
C TYR A 337 17.89 3.21 13.11
N SER A 338 18.42 2.93 14.31
CA SER A 338 17.82 1.94 15.22
C SER A 338 18.02 2.31 16.69
N CYS A 339 16.94 2.32 17.47
CA CYS A 339 16.93 2.38 18.93
C CYS A 339 17.02 0.99 19.58
N VAL A 340 17.02 -0.10 18.78
CA VAL A 340 17.18 -1.48 19.24
C VAL A 340 18.56 -2.02 18.87
N ALA A 341 19.21 -2.74 19.78
CA ALA A 341 20.52 -3.35 19.57
C ALA A 341 20.44 -4.64 18.72
N ASN A 342 19.40 -5.47 18.93
CA ASN A 342 19.16 -6.72 18.20
C ASN A 342 17.78 -6.70 17.54
N HIS A 343 17.73 -6.75 16.21
CA HIS A 343 16.48 -6.69 15.45
C HIS A 343 15.62 -7.96 15.56
N THR A 344 16.23 -9.12 15.81
CA THR A 344 15.56 -10.43 15.88
C THR A 344 14.65 -10.57 17.09
N ASP A 345 14.92 -9.82 18.16
CA ASP A 345 14.22 -9.96 19.44
C ASP A 345 12.78 -9.40 19.38
N PHE A 346 12.51 -8.51 18.41
CA PHE A 346 11.24 -7.80 18.28
C PHE A 346 10.52 -8.06 16.96
N PHE A 347 11.23 -8.52 15.92
CA PHE A 347 10.70 -8.68 14.58
C PHE A 347 10.86 -10.12 14.06
N GLY A 348 10.47 -11.12 14.86
CA GLY A 348 10.29 -12.52 14.43
C GLY A 348 11.34 -13.06 13.43
N ARG A 349 10.87 -13.81 12.41
CA ARG A 349 11.73 -14.23 11.29
C ARG A 349 12.01 -13.02 10.38
N HIS A 350 13.29 -12.68 10.20
CA HIS A 350 13.70 -11.62 9.29
C HIS A 350 13.49 -12.06 7.84
N TYR A 351 12.80 -11.24 7.04
CA TYR A 351 12.42 -11.52 5.65
C TYR A 351 13.60 -11.92 4.75
N SER A 352 14.83 -11.60 5.15
CA SER A 352 16.04 -11.90 4.38
C SER A 352 16.28 -13.39 4.14
N GLN A 353 15.70 -14.27 4.98
CA GLN A 353 15.83 -15.73 4.86
C GLN A 353 14.57 -16.39 4.27
N GLU A 354 13.56 -15.60 3.90
CA GLU A 354 12.35 -16.12 3.28
C GLU A 354 12.66 -16.58 1.85
N THR A 355 12.15 -17.77 1.49
CA THR A 355 12.34 -18.35 0.16
C THR A 355 11.09 -18.27 -0.70
N LEU A 356 9.94 -17.95 -0.09
CA LEU A 356 8.68 -17.82 -0.78
C LEU A 356 8.64 -16.56 -1.66
N PRO A 357 7.80 -16.53 -2.71
CA PRO A 357 7.58 -15.34 -3.53
C PRO A 357 7.27 -14.07 -2.71
N VAL A 358 7.83 -12.92 -3.12
CA VAL A 358 7.53 -11.60 -2.52
C VAL A 358 6.11 -11.16 -2.86
N VAL A 359 5.64 -11.49 -4.07
CA VAL A 359 4.27 -11.24 -4.54
C VAL A 359 3.61 -12.60 -4.81
N LEU A 360 2.35 -12.75 -4.40
CA LEU A 360 1.54 -13.98 -4.48
C LEU A 360 0.84 -14.16 -5.82
#